data_AF-A0A353S8L0-F1
#
_entry.id   AF-A0A353S8L0-F1
#
_cell.length_a   1.000
_cell.length_b   1.000
_cell.length_c   1.000
_cell.angle_alpha   90.00
_cell.angle_beta   90.00
_cell.angle_gamma   90.00
#
_symmetry.space_group_name_H-M   'P 1'
#
loop_
_entity.id
_entity.type
_entity.pdbx_description
1 polymer ?
#
loop_
_entity_poly.entity_id
_entity_poly.type
_entity_poly.pdbx_seq_one_letter_code
_entity_poly.pdbx_strand_id
1 'polypeptide(L)'
;LMEKKEFKKARAAMPYSIAYRVAHELEEATQLESRVTVLGYLQRGGTPSPYDRVLATEFGTAAAHFLAEGRFGKLVALQNGKICAVPLEEIAGKIKNIPLDHPMIQTARELGTGFGD
;
A
#
# COMPACT_ATOMS: atom_id res chain seq x y z
N LEU A 1 8.55 1.12 23.00
CA LEU A 1 8.15 0.13 21.97
C LEU A 1 8.48 -1.26 22.49
N MET A 2 7.55 -2.23 22.39
CA MET A 2 7.78 -3.60 22.86
C MET A 2 8.93 -4.27 22.10
N GLU A 3 9.62 -5.21 22.76
CA GLU A 3 10.60 -6.07 22.12
C GLU A 3 9.95 -6.97 21.06
N LYS A 4 10.67 -7.28 19.97
CA LYS A 4 10.10 -8.03 18.82
C LYS A 4 9.49 -9.37 19.22
N LYS A 5 10.09 -10.04 20.20
CA LYS A 5 9.62 -11.34 20.73
C LYS A 5 8.29 -11.20 21.48
N GLU A 6 8.17 -10.14 22.27
CA GLU A 6 6.96 -9.83 23.04
C GLU A 6 5.82 -9.41 22.12
N PHE A 7 6.11 -8.57 21.12
CA PHE A 7 5.12 -8.16 20.13
C PHE A 7 4.51 -9.36 19.39
N LYS A 8 5.35 -10.32 18.96
CA LYS A 8 4.86 -11.54 18.29
C LYS A 8 3.98 -12.38 19.21
N LYS A 9 4.36 -12.54 20.49
CA LYS A 9 3.57 -13.29 21.47
C LYS A 9 2.23 -12.62 21.73
N ALA A 10 2.22 -11.30 21.91
CA ALA A 10 1.00 -10.51 22.10
C ALA A 10 0.07 -10.59 20.87
N ARG A 11 0.64 -10.47 19.67
CA ARG A 11 -0.10 -10.60 18.39
C ARG A 11 -0.73 -11.98 18.22
N ALA A 12 -0.03 -13.05 18.61
CA ALA A 12 -0.54 -14.42 18.51
C ALA A 12 -1.66 -14.71 19.53
N ALA A 13 -1.64 -14.03 20.68
CA ALA A 13 -2.68 -14.15 21.70
C ALA A 13 -3.91 -13.29 21.42
N MET A 14 -3.88 -12.39 20.42
CA MET A 14 -5.03 -11.56 20.09
C MET A 14 -6.15 -12.40 19.44
N PRO A 15 -7.35 -12.44 20.05
CA PRO A 15 -8.47 -13.22 19.52
C PRO A 15 -9.12 -12.61 18.28
N TYR A 16 -8.87 -11.32 17.99
CA TYR A 16 -9.49 -10.58 16.91
C TYR A 16 -8.45 -9.85 16.04
N SER A 17 -8.83 -9.48 14.82
CA SER A 17 -7.98 -8.64 13.96
C SER A 17 -7.79 -7.24 14.55
N ILE A 18 -6.77 -6.52 14.09
CA ILE A 18 -6.47 -5.16 14.56
C ILE A 18 -7.66 -4.20 14.40
N ALA A 19 -8.52 -4.40 13.39
CA ALA A 19 -9.68 -3.55 13.15
C ALA A 19 -10.71 -3.64 14.29
N TYR A 20 -10.97 -4.84 14.82
CA TYR A 20 -11.88 -5.02 15.95
C TYR A 20 -11.31 -4.50 17.25
N ARG A 21 -9.99 -4.62 17.44
CA ARG A 21 -9.31 -4.00 18.58
C ARG A 21 -9.47 -2.48 18.56
N VAL A 22 -9.22 -1.84 17.42
CA VAL A 22 -9.37 -0.38 17.27
C VAL A 22 -10.81 0.05 17.51
N ALA A 23 -11.80 -0.66 16.98
CA ALA A 23 -13.20 -0.35 17.23
C ALA A 23 -13.57 -0.45 18.71
N HIS A 24 -13.10 -1.49 19.39
CA HIS A 24 -13.33 -1.65 20.83
C HIS A 24 -12.69 -0.52 21.64
N GLU A 25 -11.42 -0.19 21.37
CA GLU A 25 -10.71 0.91 22.05
C GLU A 25 -11.39 2.27 21.78
N LEU A 26 -11.95 2.49 20.59
CA LEU A 26 -12.73 3.69 20.26
C LEU A 26 -14.06 3.75 20.99
N GLU A 27 -14.80 2.63 21.05
CA GLU A 27 -16.06 2.53 21.80
C GLU A 27 -15.85 2.83 23.29
N GLU A 28 -14.81 2.25 23.90
CA GLU A 28 -14.48 2.52 25.31
C GLU A 28 -14.13 3.99 25.53
N ALA A 29 -13.32 4.58 24.65
CA ALA A 29 -12.87 5.96 24.79
C ALA A 29 -13.96 7.01 24.51
N THR A 30 -14.92 6.71 23.62
CA THR A 30 -15.88 7.70 23.11
C THR A 30 -17.32 7.44 23.52
N GLN A 31 -17.64 6.22 23.97
CA GLN A 31 -19.00 5.75 24.23
C GLN A 31 -19.91 5.77 22.98
N LEU A 32 -19.32 5.75 21.78
CA LEU A 32 -20.03 5.73 20.49
C LEU A 32 -19.89 4.34 19.85
N GLU A 33 -21.00 3.79 19.33
CA GLU A 33 -21.02 2.52 18.59
C GLU A 33 -20.09 2.57 17.37
N SER A 34 -19.21 1.57 17.23
CA SER A 34 -18.29 1.43 16.10
C SER A 34 -18.69 0.24 15.23
N ARG A 35 -18.65 0.44 13.91
CA ARG A 35 -18.92 -0.62 12.93
C ARG A 35 -17.66 -0.95 12.15
N VAL A 36 -17.27 -2.22 12.20
CA VAL A 36 -16.07 -2.72 11.52
C VAL A 36 -16.43 -3.29 10.16
N THR A 37 -15.73 -2.83 9.12
CA THR A 37 -15.76 -3.45 7.79
C THR A 37 -14.36 -3.86 7.37
N VAL A 38 -14.16 -5.13 7.04
CA VAL A 38 -12.90 -5.66 6.51
C VAL A 38 -13.11 -6.11 5.07
N LEU A 39 -12.62 -5.33 4.11
CA LEU A 39 -12.90 -5.56 2.68
C LEU A 39 -12.24 -6.84 2.13
N GLY A 40 -11.06 -7.22 2.62
CA GLY A 40 -10.38 -8.45 2.24
C GLY A 40 -10.16 -8.59 0.72
N TYR A 41 -10.51 -9.77 0.18
CA TYR A 41 -10.30 -10.12 -1.24
C TYR A 41 -11.09 -9.26 -2.23
N LEU A 42 -12.12 -8.53 -1.78
CA LEU A 42 -12.90 -7.65 -2.64
C LEU A 42 -12.01 -6.62 -3.36
N GLN A 43 -10.96 -6.14 -2.69
CA GLN A 43 -10.02 -5.16 -3.24
C GLN A 43 -9.15 -5.68 -4.41
N ARG A 44 -9.12 -7.00 -4.63
CA ARG A 44 -8.33 -7.62 -5.72
C ARG A 44 -9.18 -7.99 -6.94
N GLY A 45 -10.50 -7.93 -6.82
CA GLY A 45 -11.44 -8.24 -7.89
C GLY A 45 -11.96 -6.98 -8.58
N GLY A 46 -12.86 -7.20 -9.56
CA GLY A 46 -13.52 -6.13 -10.30
C GLY A 46 -12.92 -5.88 -11.67
N THR A 47 -13.64 -5.10 -12.48
CA THR A 47 -13.19 -4.72 -13.82
C THR A 47 -12.14 -3.60 -13.71
N PRO A 48 -10.97 -3.72 -14.37
CA PRO A 48 -9.95 -2.68 -14.33
C PRO A 48 -10.47 -1.34 -14.82
N SER A 49 -10.04 -0.26 -14.16
CA SER A 49 -10.40 1.11 -14.52
C SER A 49 -9.79 1.49 -15.89
N PRO A 50 -10.28 2.55 -16.56
CA PRO A 50 -9.66 3.04 -17.79
C PRO A 50 -8.16 3.32 -17.63
N TYR A 51 -7.76 3.88 -16.49
CA TYR A 51 -6.37 4.15 -16.16
C TYR A 51 -5.54 2.85 -16.10
N ASP A 52 -6.03 1.83 -15.39
CA ASP A 52 -5.33 0.55 -15.25
C ASP A 52 -5.11 -0.13 -16.62
N ARG A 53 -6.10 -0.04 -17.51
CA ARG A 53 -6.02 -0.62 -18.86
C ARG A 53 -4.97 0.07 -19.72
N VAL A 54 -4.95 1.41 -19.69
CA VAL A 54 -3.95 2.21 -20.42
C VAL A 54 -2.56 1.91 -19.87
N LEU A 55 -2.39 1.97 -18.55
CA LEU A 55 -1.10 1.73 -17.90
C LEU A 55 -0.57 0.31 -18.16
N ALA A 56 -1.43 -0.71 -18.11
CA ALA A 56 -1.04 -2.08 -18.43
C ALA A 56 -0.58 -2.22 -19.89
N THR A 57 -1.22 -1.51 -20.81
CA THR A 57 -0.85 -1.50 -22.23
C THR A 57 0.50 -0.80 -22.45
N GLU A 58 0.70 0.36 -21.82
CA GLU A 58 1.99 1.08 -21.85
C GLU A 58 3.12 0.22 -21.27
N PHE A 59 2.87 -0.48 -20.16
CA PHE A 59 3.86 -1.37 -19.55
C PHE A 59 4.20 -2.55 -20.46
N GLY A 60 3.20 -3.20 -21.05
CA GLY A 60 3.40 -4.33 -21.95
C GLY A 60 4.17 -3.96 -23.22
N THR A 61 3.81 -2.83 -23.85
CA THR A 61 4.51 -2.33 -25.04
C THR A 61 5.95 -1.94 -24.73
N ALA A 62 6.21 -1.20 -23.64
CA ALA A 62 7.56 -0.84 -23.23
C ALA A 62 8.42 -2.07 -22.88
N ALA A 63 7.84 -3.08 -22.23
CA ALA A 63 8.54 -4.35 -21.97
C ALA A 63 8.98 -5.02 -23.28
N ALA A 64 8.09 -5.10 -24.28
CA ALA A 64 8.41 -5.67 -25.59
C ALA A 64 9.55 -4.90 -26.29
N HIS A 65 9.53 -3.56 -26.25
CA HIS A 65 10.62 -2.74 -26.78
C HIS A 65 11.95 -2.98 -26.06
N PHE A 66 11.95 -3.02 -24.73
CA PHE A 66 13.17 -3.28 -23.97
C PHE A 66 13.76 -4.67 -24.26
N LEU A 67 12.91 -5.69 -24.46
CA LEU A 67 13.35 -7.01 -24.87
C LEU A 67 13.99 -6.99 -26.27
N ALA A 68 13.37 -6.30 -27.23
CA ALA A 68 13.92 -6.16 -28.58
C ALA A 68 15.27 -5.42 -28.61
N GLU A 69 15.49 -4.49 -27.67
CA GLU A 69 16.75 -3.78 -27.46
C GLU A 69 17.79 -4.58 -26.65
N GLY A 70 17.49 -5.82 -26.24
CA GLY A 70 18.38 -6.66 -25.43
C GLY A 70 18.53 -6.21 -23.98
N ARG A 71 17.63 -5.36 -23.48
CA ARG A 71 17.66 -4.79 -22.11
C ARG A 71 16.94 -5.71 -21.12
N PHE A 72 17.56 -6.83 -20.80
CA PHE A 72 17.03 -7.80 -19.83
C PHE A 72 17.28 -7.39 -18.37
N GLY A 73 16.60 -8.08 -17.43
CA GLY A 73 16.82 -7.89 -15.99
C GLY A 73 16.29 -6.57 -15.42
N LYS A 74 15.35 -5.90 -16.11
CA LYS A 74 14.79 -4.62 -15.70
C LYS A 74 13.28 -4.71 -15.47
N LEU A 75 12.79 -4.02 -14.44
CA LEU A 75 11.38 -3.77 -14.20
C LEU A 75 10.91 -2.58 -15.05
N VAL A 76 9.76 -2.71 -15.70
CA VAL A 76 9.05 -1.57 -16.28
C VAL A 76 8.31 -0.83 -15.17
N ALA A 77 8.55 0.48 -15.05
CA ALA A 77 7.95 1.30 -14.01
C ALA A 77 7.45 2.63 -14.56
N LEU A 78 6.50 3.24 -13.85
CA LEU A 78 6.08 4.62 -14.06
C LEU A 78 6.76 5.51 -13.01
N GLN A 79 7.59 6.45 -13.45
CA GLN A 79 8.24 7.44 -12.59
C GLN A 79 8.00 8.84 -13.15
N ASN A 80 7.45 9.75 -12.35
CA ASN A 80 7.14 11.13 -12.73
C ASN A 80 6.36 11.23 -14.05
N GLY A 81 5.37 10.36 -14.24
CA GLY A 81 4.54 10.31 -15.45
C GLY A 81 5.22 9.74 -16.69
N LYS A 82 6.39 9.10 -16.56
CA LYS A 82 7.14 8.52 -17.67
C LYS A 82 7.43 7.04 -17.45
N ILE A 83 7.31 6.25 -18.52
CA ILE A 83 7.69 4.84 -18.52
C ILE A 83 9.21 4.72 -18.56
N CYS A 84 9.78 3.97 -17.63
CA CYS A 84 11.21 3.75 -17.53
C CYS A 84 11.55 2.29 -17.21
N ALA A 85 12.81 1.90 -17.46
CA ALA A 85 13.35 0.60 -17.08
C ALA A 85 14.25 0.77 -15.85
N VAL A 86 13.94 0.07 -14.77
CA VAL A 86 14.72 0.09 -13.52
C VAL A 86 15.39 -1.27 -13.32
N PRO A 87 16.71 -1.34 -13.10
CA PRO A 87 17.38 -2.62 -12.82
C PRO A 87 16.77 -3.33 -11.61
N LEU A 88 16.48 -4.62 -11.74
CA LEU A 88 15.86 -5.40 -10.66
C LEU A 88 16.73 -5.42 -9.40
N GLU A 89 18.05 -5.47 -9.55
CA GLU A 89 19.04 -5.46 -8.46
C GLU A 89 18.93 -4.21 -7.58
N GLU A 90 18.51 -3.08 -8.15
CA GLU A 90 18.37 -1.83 -7.42
C GLU A 90 17.12 -1.79 -6.53
N ILE A 91 16.11 -2.62 -6.81
CA ILE A 91 14.80 -2.56 -6.15
C ILE A 91 14.43 -3.84 -5.40
N ALA A 92 15.04 -4.96 -5.74
CA ALA A 92 14.78 -6.24 -5.09
C ALA A 92 15.05 -6.13 -3.58
N GLY A 93 14.07 -6.56 -2.77
CA GLY A 93 14.16 -6.51 -1.31
C GLY A 93 13.96 -5.12 -0.68
N LYS A 94 13.74 -4.06 -1.47
CA LYS A 94 13.44 -2.72 -0.94
C LYS A 94 11.94 -2.51 -0.78
N ILE A 95 11.57 -1.78 0.27
CA ILE A 95 10.19 -1.35 0.51
C ILE A 95 10.06 0.10 0.06
N LYS A 96 9.06 0.39 -0.79
CA LYS A 96 8.71 1.75 -1.17
C LYS A 96 7.82 2.36 -0.07
N ASN A 97 8.44 3.11 0.83
CA ASN A 97 7.72 3.85 1.86
C ASN A 97 7.09 5.13 1.28
N ILE A 98 6.01 5.58 1.90
CA ILE A 98 5.46 6.92 1.67
C ILE A 98 6.24 7.89 2.57
N PRO A 99 6.85 8.95 2.02
CA PRO A 99 7.48 9.99 2.83
C PRO A 99 6.46 10.64 3.79
N LEU A 100 6.85 10.92 5.04
CA LEU A 100 5.93 11.48 6.03
C LEU A 100 5.56 12.95 5.72
N ASP A 101 6.41 13.63 4.95
CA ASP A 101 6.22 14.97 4.40
C ASP A 101 5.51 14.97 3.04
N HIS A 102 4.92 13.84 2.62
CA HIS A 102 4.21 13.76 1.35
C HIS A 102 2.98 14.69 1.37
N PRO A 103 2.75 15.53 0.33
CA PRO A 103 1.68 16.54 0.32
C PRO A 103 0.29 15.98 0.63
N MET A 104 -0.02 14.77 0.17
CA MET A 104 -1.32 14.13 0.48
C MET A 104 -1.53 13.83 1.96
N ILE A 105 -0.47 13.57 2.73
CA ILE A 105 -0.58 13.38 4.18
C ILE A 105 -0.95 14.71 4.82
N GLN A 106 -0.30 15.80 4.40
CA GLN A 106 -0.63 17.15 4.86
C GLN A 106 -2.08 17.50 4.51
N THR A 107 -2.50 17.33 3.25
CA THR A 107 -3.88 17.58 2.82
C THR A 107 -4.89 16.77 3.63
N ALA A 108 -4.62 15.50 3.91
CA ALA A 108 -5.52 14.68 4.72
C ALA A 108 -5.67 15.24 6.15
N ARG A 109 -4.58 15.67 6.79
CA ARG A 109 -4.61 16.29 8.12
C ARG A 109 -5.35 17.63 8.12
N GLU A 110 -5.16 18.46 7.09
CA GLU A 110 -5.87 19.73 6.93
C GLU A 110 -7.38 19.54 6.77
N LEU A 111 -7.80 18.41 6.17
CA LEU A 111 -9.21 18.00 6.11
C LEU A 111 -9.73 17.34 7.40
N GLY A 112 -8.92 17.27 8.46
CA GLY A 112 -9.28 16.69 9.75
C GLY A 112 -9.11 15.17 9.84
N THR A 113 -8.40 14.53 8.90
CA THR A 113 -8.09 13.09 8.97
C THR A 113 -7.01 12.83 10.02
N GLY A 114 -7.34 12.05 11.05
CA GLY A 114 -6.38 11.54 12.02
C GLY A 114 -5.75 10.23 11.55
N PHE A 115 -4.43 10.09 11.68
CA PHE A 115 -3.69 8.86 11.35
C PHE A 115 -3.40 7.98 12.57
N GLY A 116 -3.77 8.42 13.77
CA GLY A 116 -3.56 7.68 15.02
C GLY A 116 -2.10 7.64 15.46
N ASP A 117 -1.30 8.63 15.03
CA ASP A 117 0.08 8.88 15.43
C ASP A 117 0.20 9.87 16.61
#